data_AF-A0A1E7FXA0-F1
#
_entry.id   AF-A0A1E7FXA0-F1
#
_cell.length_a   1.000
_cell.length_b   1.000
_cell.length_c   1.000
_cell.angle_alpha   90.00
_cell.angle_beta   90.00
_cell.angle_gamma   90.00
#
_symmetry.space_group_name_H-M   'P 1'
#
loop_
_entity.id
_entity.type
_entity.pdbx_description
1 polymer ?
#
loop_
_entity_poly.entity_id
_entity_poly.type
_entity_poly.pdbx_seq_one_letter_code
_entity_poly.pdbx_strand_id
1 'polypeptide(L)'
;NQFPWKLYDMLHTAEKRNEEHIISWIKDGKAFKVHNRNLFIEEYMKKLFNQTKFKSFQRQLNLWGFERVQNGPDKGSYFHPLFVKGRRDCCQRLTRVKLK
;
A
#
# COMPACT_ATOMS: atom_id res chain seq x y z
N ASN A 1 -7.73 13.46 5.73
CA ASN A 1 -6.42 12.95 5.27
C ASN A 1 -6.65 11.62 4.56
N GLN A 2 -6.37 11.50 3.26
CA GLN A 2 -6.97 10.46 2.37
C GLN A 2 -6.04 9.28 2.02
N PHE A 3 -4.90 9.11 2.68
CA PHE A 3 -3.87 8.16 2.25
C PHE A 3 -4.36 6.70 2.12
N PRO A 4 -5.07 6.10 3.11
CA PRO A 4 -5.56 4.72 2.96
C PRO A 4 -6.47 4.53 1.76
N TRP A 5 -7.35 5.51 1.50
CA TRP A 5 -8.27 5.47 0.36
C TRP A 5 -7.50 5.55 -0.96
N LYS A 6 -6.55 6.48 -1.07
CA LYS A 6 -5.68 6.59 -2.25
C LYS A 6 -4.85 5.33 -2.49
N LEU A 7 -4.34 4.71 -1.42
CA LEU A 7 -3.59 3.46 -1.50
C LEU A 7 -4.47 2.30 -1.98
N TYR A 8 -5.71 2.22 -1.51
CA TYR A 8 -6.67 1.22 -1.98
C TYR A 8 -7.01 1.42 -3.46
N ASP A 9 -7.35 2.65 -3.86
CA ASP A 9 -7.71 2.97 -5.24
C ASP A 9 -6.53 2.74 -6.20
N MET A 10 -5.31 2.98 -5.73
CA MET A 10 -4.08 2.66 -6.46
C MET A 10 -3.94 1.16 -6.72
N LEU A 11 -4.15 0.31 -5.72
CA LEU A 11 -4.09 -1.15 -5.88
C LEU A 11 -5.18 -1.66 -6.82
N HIS A 12 -6.39 -1.10 -6.72
CA HIS A 12 -7.48 -1.42 -7.65
C HIS A 12 -7.16 -0.99 -9.09
N THR A 13 -6.53 0.18 -9.25
CA THR A 13 -6.09 0.68 -10.56
C THR A 13 -5.00 -0.21 -11.16
N ALA A 14 -4.04 -0.66 -10.35
CA ALA A 14 -2.98 -1.56 -10.79
C ALA A 14 -3.56 -2.88 -11.32
N GLU A 15 -4.49 -3.49 -10.59
CA GLU A 15 -5.20 -4.70 -11.04
C GLU A 15 -5.98 -4.46 -12.35
N LYS A 16 -6.74 -3.36 -12.44
CA LYS A 16 -7.49 -3.02 -13.66
C LYS A 16 -6.60 -2.80 -14.89
N ARG A 17 -5.35 -2.37 -14.69
CA ARG A 17 -4.37 -2.07 -15.75
C ARG A 17 -3.41 -3.24 -16.04
N ASN A 18 -3.57 -4.39 -15.39
CA ASN A 18 -2.62 -5.51 -15.45
C ASN A 18 -1.19 -5.09 -15.00
N GLU A 19 -1.10 -4.22 -14.01
CA GLU A 19 0.14 -3.65 -13.46
C GLU A 19 0.52 -4.27 -12.10
N GLU A 20 0.01 -5.47 -11.80
CA GLU A 20 0.30 -6.19 -10.55
C GLU A 20 1.79 -6.51 -10.38
N HIS A 21 2.55 -6.55 -11.47
CA HIS A 21 4.01 -6.68 -11.45
C HIS A 21 4.73 -5.46 -10.85
N ILE A 22 4.03 -4.33 -10.64
CA ILE A 22 4.54 -3.14 -9.95
C ILE A 22 4.13 -3.20 -8.48
N ILE A 23 2.83 -3.32 -8.23
CA ILE A 23 2.23 -3.39 -6.90
C ILE A 23 0.95 -4.21 -6.96
N SER A 24 0.73 -5.11 -6.01
CA SER A 24 -0.47 -5.94 -5.97
C SER A 24 -0.90 -6.29 -4.56
N TRP A 25 -2.16 -6.72 -4.42
CA TRP A 25 -2.55 -7.56 -3.29
C TRP A 25 -1.79 -8.89 -3.32
N ILE A 26 -1.54 -9.49 -2.16
CA ILE A 26 -1.09 -10.89 -2.08
C ILE A 26 -2.30 -11.84 -2.26
N LYS A 27 -2.04 -13.15 -2.41
CA LYS A 27 -3.06 -14.16 -2.79
C LYS A 27 -4.31 -14.15 -1.90
N ASP A 28 -4.16 -13.91 -0.60
CA ASP A 28 -5.28 -13.91 0.36
C ASP A 28 -6.01 -12.56 0.48
N GLY A 29 -5.53 -11.51 -0.19
CA GLY A 29 -6.10 -10.17 -0.16
C GLY A 29 -5.94 -9.41 1.17
N LYS A 30 -5.18 -9.93 2.14
CA LYS A 30 -5.02 -9.31 3.47
C LYS A 30 -3.79 -8.40 3.56
N ALA A 31 -2.87 -8.51 2.63
CA ALA A 31 -1.70 -7.64 2.52
C ALA A 31 -1.47 -7.23 1.07
N PHE A 32 -0.58 -6.26 0.86
CA PHE A 32 -0.13 -5.87 -0.47
C PHE A 32 1.40 -5.81 -0.53
N LYS A 33 1.97 -5.92 -1.72
CA LYS A 33 3.42 -5.90 -1.93
C LYS A 33 3.78 -5.00 -3.10
N VAL A 34 4.84 -4.22 -2.91
CA VAL A 34 5.51 -3.50 -4.00
C VAL A 34 6.60 -4.43 -4.54
N HIS A 35 6.49 -4.78 -5.82
CA HIS A 35 7.37 -5.73 -6.49
C HIS A 35 8.50 -5.03 -7.25
N ASN A 36 8.18 -3.93 -7.95
CA ASN A 36 9.16 -3.09 -8.63
C ASN A 36 9.15 -1.67 -8.07
N ARG A 37 10.16 -1.33 -7.26
CA ARG A 37 10.26 -0.04 -6.59
C ARG A 37 10.43 1.13 -7.56
N ASN A 38 11.18 0.95 -8.64
CA ASN A 38 11.48 2.02 -9.59
C ASN A 38 10.20 2.37 -10.37
N LEU A 39 9.53 1.36 -10.94
CA LEU A 39 8.26 1.56 -11.62
C LEU A 39 7.19 2.11 -10.66
N PHE A 40 7.15 1.65 -9.40
CA PHE A 40 6.21 2.18 -8.42
C PHE A 40 6.41 3.68 -8.16
N ILE A 41 7.65 4.16 -8.10
CA ILE A 41 7.94 5.59 -7.92
C ILE A 41 7.44 6.39 -9.13
N GLU A 42 7.77 5.94 -10.34
CA GLU A 42 7.44 6.63 -11.59
C GLU A 42 5.94 6.63 -11.89
N GLU A 43 5.30 5.46 -11.76
CA GLU A 43 3.90 5.29 -12.17
C GLU A 43 2.90 5.76 -11.11
N TYR A 44 3.24 5.64 -9.83
CA TYR A 44 2.28 5.87 -8.76
C TYR A 44 2.70 6.97 -7.79
N MET A 45 3.93 6.96 -7.28
CA MET A 45 4.31 7.94 -6.25
C MET A 45 4.34 9.38 -6.76
N LYS A 46 4.93 9.61 -7.94
CA LYS A 46 4.97 10.94 -8.55
C LYS A 46 3.56 11.41 -8.90
N LYS A 47 2.74 10.55 -9.50
CA LYS A 47 1.40 10.89 -10.02
C LYS A 47 0.35 11.08 -8.91
N LEU A 48 0.36 10.23 -7.86
CA LEU A 48 -0.70 10.22 -6.83
C LEU A 48 -0.34 10.96 -5.55
N PHE A 49 0.95 11.00 -5.20
CA PHE A 49 1.43 11.50 -3.91
C PHE A 49 2.39 12.68 -4.01
N ASN A 50 2.81 13.07 -5.23
CA ASN A 50 3.87 14.07 -5.47
C ASN A 50 5.15 13.76 -4.66
N GLN A 51 5.52 12.48 -4.61
CA GLN A 51 6.67 12.00 -3.86
C GLN A 51 7.62 11.22 -4.78
N THR A 52 8.91 11.43 -4.60
CA THR A 52 9.96 10.74 -5.39
C THR A 52 10.76 9.74 -4.56
N LYS A 53 10.65 9.81 -3.23
CA LYS A 53 11.40 8.96 -2.30
C LYS A 53 10.50 7.89 -1.74
N PHE A 54 10.79 6.62 -2.02
CA PHE A 54 10.05 5.50 -1.44
C PHE A 54 10.02 5.49 0.10
N LYS A 55 11.05 6.03 0.76
CA LYS A 55 11.04 6.21 2.22
C LYS A 55 9.85 7.05 2.70
N SER A 56 9.39 8.02 1.90
CA SER A 56 8.18 8.81 2.20
C SER A 56 6.92 7.96 2.19
N PHE A 57 6.81 7.03 1.24
CA PHE A 57 5.72 6.05 1.19
C PHE A 57 5.76 5.13 2.41
N GLN A 58 6.92 4.57 2.76
CA GLN A 58 7.08 3.75 3.97
C GLN A 58 6.70 4.52 5.24
N ARG A 59 7.06 5.80 5.32
CA ARG A 59 6.67 6.66 6.45
C ARG A 59 5.15 6.85 6.52
N GLN A 60 4.46 6.98 5.38
CA GLN A 60 2.99 6.99 5.39
C GLN A 60 2.46 5.66 5.91
N LEU A 61 2.95 4.52 5.40
CA LEU A 61 2.53 3.20 5.90
C LEU A 61 2.69 3.08 7.43
N ASN A 62 3.85 3.46 7.96
CA ASN A 62 4.09 3.44 9.41
C ASN A 62 3.16 4.39 10.17
N LEU A 63 2.91 5.60 9.65
CA LEU A 63 1.98 6.56 10.24
C LEU A 63 0.52 6.08 10.22
N TRP A 64 0.18 5.11 9.39
CA TRP A 64 -1.16 4.52 9.31
C TRP A 64 -1.21 3.09 9.88
N GLY A 65 -0.19 2.70 10.65
CA GLY A 65 -0.17 1.43 11.38
C GLY A 65 0.04 0.18 10.53
N PHE A 66 0.47 0.33 9.27
CA PHE A 66 0.81 -0.83 8.46
C PHE A 66 2.07 -1.50 8.99
N GLU A 67 2.05 -2.83 9.04
CA GLU A 67 3.17 -3.65 9.47
C GLU A 67 3.81 -4.33 8.26
N ARG A 68 5.14 -4.38 8.25
CA ARG A 68 5.88 -5.07 7.19
C ARG A 68 6.13 -6.51 7.58
N VAL A 69 5.68 -7.45 6.74
CA VAL A 69 5.92 -8.88 6.95
C VAL A 69 7.41 -9.18 6.78
N GLN A 70 8.04 -9.72 7.82
CA GLN A 70 9.49 -9.93 7.86
C GLN A 70 9.94 -11.32 7.39
N ASN A 71 9.06 -12.32 7.52
CA ASN A 71 9.40 -13.73 7.33
C ASN A 71 8.36 -14.46 6.48
N GLY A 72 8.73 -15.63 5.95
CA GLY A 72 7.84 -16.50 5.17
C GLY A 72 7.66 -16.08 3.71
N PRO A 73 6.73 -16.74 2.99
CA PRO A 73 6.48 -16.51 1.56
C PRO A 73 6.08 -15.07 1.23
N ASP A 74 5.36 -14.41 2.14
CA ASP A 74 4.85 -13.05 1.96
C ASP A 74 5.83 -11.97 2.45
N LYS A 75 7.09 -12.34 2.73
CA LYS A 75 8.12 -11.39 3.17
C LYS A 75 8.18 -10.15 2.27
N GLY A 76 8.19 -8.99 2.91
CA GLY A 76 8.25 -7.68 2.28
C GLY A 76 6.89 -7.08 1.90
N SER A 77 5.79 -7.81 2.08
CA SER A 77 4.43 -7.26 1.99
C SER A 77 4.10 -6.38 3.21
N TYR A 78 3.06 -5.56 3.07
CA TYR A 78 2.52 -4.69 4.10
C TYR A 78 1.09 -5.11 4.44
N PHE A 79 0.84 -5.30 5.72
CA PHE A 79 -0.42 -5.77 6.28
C PHE A 79 -1.04 -4.70 7.16
N HIS A 80 -2.37 -4.62 7.15
CA HIS A 80 -3.14 -3.90 8.17
C HIS A 80 -4.52 -4.58 8.31
N PRO A 81 -5.02 -4.87 9.53
CA PRO A 81 -6.26 -5.64 9.73
C PRO A 81 -7.51 -5.06 9.04
N LEU A 82 -7.56 -3.73 8.92
CA LEU A 82 -8.66 -2.99 8.28
C LEU A 82 -8.40 -2.63 6.81
N PHE A 83 -7.27 -3.07 6.22
CA PHE A 83 -6.92 -2.82 4.84
C PHE A 83 -6.94 -4.13 4.05
N VAL A 84 -8.12 -4.50 3.57
CA VAL A 84 -8.38 -5.81 2.96
C VAL A 84 -9.03 -5.64 1.60
N LYS A 85 -8.61 -6.45 0.62
CA LYS A 85 -9.19 -6.46 -0.74
C LYS A 85 -10.71 -6.67 -0.67
N GLY A 86 -11.45 -5.89 -1.45
CA GLY A 86 -12.92 -5.89 -1.46
C GLY A 86 -13.58 -5.09 -0.33
N ARG A 87 -12.82 -4.62 0.66
CA ARG A 87 -13.34 -3.89 1.84
C ARG A 87 -12.84 -2.45 1.89
N ARG A 88 -13.15 -1.70 0.83
CA ARG A 88 -12.81 -0.27 0.73
C ARG A 88 -13.46 0.55 1.85
N ASP A 89 -14.65 0.17 2.29
CA ASP A 89 -15.38 0.76 3.43
C ASP A 89 -14.56 0.78 4.72
N CYS A 90 -13.77 -0.29 4.97
CA CYS A 90 -12.94 -0.41 6.16
C CYS A 90 -11.81 0.64 6.19
N CYS A 91 -11.43 1.21 5.03
CA CYS A 91 -10.38 2.21 4.95
C CYS A 91 -10.69 3.49 5.76
N GLN A 92 -11.98 3.78 6.04
CA GLN A 92 -12.39 4.94 6.85
C GLN A 92 -12.04 4.80 8.33
N ARG A 93 -11.89 3.55 8.79
CA ARG A 93 -11.62 3.23 10.19
C ARG A 93 -10.12 3.22 10.51
N LEU A 94 -9.26 3.35 9.49
CA LEU A 94 -7.82 3.53 9.72
C LEU A 94 -7.59 4.90 10.33
N THR A 95 -6.77 4.93 11.37
CA THR A 95 -6.39 6.16 12.05
C THR A 95 -4.89 6.37 11.99
N ARG A 96 -4.47 7.63 11.87
CA ARG A 96 -3.06 7.96 11.88
C ARG A 96 -2.50 7.79 13.30
N VAL A 97 -1.45 7.01 13.44
CA VAL A 97 -0.73 6.85 14.71
C VAL A 97 0.26 7.99 14.90
N LYS A 98 0.40 8.47 16.14
CA LYS A 98 1.56 9.29 16.52
C LYS A 98 2.76 8.35 16.57
N LEU A 99 3.77 8.59 15.73
CA LEU A 99 5.04 7.88 15.90
C LEU A 99 5.61 8.30 17.26
N LYS A 100 5.97 7.33 18.09
CA LYS A 100 6.76 7.56 19.30
C LYS A 100 8.17 7.98 18.93
#